data_AF-A0A1S9AX45-F1
#
_entry.id   AF-A0A1S9AX45-F1
#
_cell.length_a   1.000
_cell.length_b   1.000
_cell.length_c   1.000
_cell.angle_alpha   90.00
_cell.angle_beta   90.00
_cell.angle_gamma   90.00
#
_symmetry.space_group_name_H-M   'P 1'
#
loop_
_entity.id
_entity.type
_entity.pdbx_description
1 polymer ?
#
loop_
_entity_poly.entity_id
_entity_poly.type
_entity_poly.pdbx_seq_one_letter_code
_entity_poly.pdbx_strand_id
1 'polypeptide(L)'
;MSSIKEALEQLTGNMLPVAVLAGTVTAVRPADRECDVQPDNDDAELLDVALLSGVYPAVGSPVLVGLIENRRTDAFLLSAERVTHLRVATERENLLTWTRDFLDELLRLTVSTPLGPSGPPLNAAPLTVLKNRLDNLLRA
;
A
#
# COMPACT_ATOMS: atom_id res chain seq x y z
N MET A 1 27.49 -38.60 -17.95
CA MET A 1 26.98 -37.22 -18.12
C MET A 1 25.49 -37.09 -17.72
N SER A 2 24.97 -37.85 -16.74
CA SER A 2 23.55 -37.71 -16.31
C SER A 2 23.37 -37.00 -14.96
N SER A 3 24.33 -37.06 -14.02
CA SER A 3 24.13 -36.50 -12.68
C SER A 3 24.07 -34.97 -12.62
N ILE A 4 24.73 -34.26 -13.55
CA ILE A 4 24.66 -32.78 -13.63
C ILE A 4 23.29 -32.34 -14.17
N LYS A 5 22.68 -33.11 -15.08
CA LYS A 5 21.37 -32.80 -15.66
C LYS A 5 20.25 -33.05 -14.64
N GLU A 6 20.31 -34.16 -13.92
CA GLU A 6 19.37 -34.49 -12.83
C GLU A 6 19.50 -33.50 -11.66
N ALA A 7 20.72 -33.09 -11.29
CA ALA A 7 20.93 -32.07 -10.26
C ALA A 7 20.42 -30.68 -10.71
N LEU A 8 20.56 -30.34 -11.99
CA LEU A 8 20.03 -29.09 -12.54
C LEU A 8 18.50 -29.09 -12.58
N GLU A 9 17.87 -30.20 -12.98
CA GLU A 9 16.42 -30.39 -12.98
C GLU A 9 15.81 -30.37 -11.56
N GLN A 10 16.53 -30.88 -10.55
CA GLN A 10 16.14 -30.74 -9.14
C GLN A 10 16.31 -29.30 -8.61
N LEU A 11 17.28 -28.54 -9.13
CA LEU A 11 17.48 -27.14 -8.77
C LEU A 11 16.46 -26.20 -9.41
N THR A 12 16.03 -26.45 -10.66
CA THR A 12 14.92 -25.73 -11.29
C THR A 12 13.55 -26.20 -10.80
N GLY A 13 13.39 -27.46 -10.40
CA GLY A 13 12.15 -28.00 -9.82
C GLY A 13 11.81 -27.48 -8.43
N ASN A 14 12.77 -26.87 -7.73
CA ASN A 14 12.59 -26.27 -6.39
C ASN A 14 12.38 -24.75 -6.42
N MET A 15 12.33 -24.12 -7.60
CA MET A 15 11.76 -22.77 -7.70
C MET A 15 10.24 -22.92 -7.72
N LEU A 16 9.57 -22.52 -6.64
CA LEU A 16 8.12 -22.34 -6.66
C LEU A 16 7.80 -21.44 -7.87
N PRO A 17 7.07 -21.93 -8.89
CA PRO A 17 6.77 -21.11 -10.06
C PRO A 17 5.81 -20.01 -9.59
N VAL A 18 6.36 -18.86 -9.24
CA VAL A 18 5.56 -17.66 -9.01
C VAL A 18 5.07 -17.21 -10.37
N ALA A 19 3.84 -17.59 -10.70
CA ALA A 19 3.15 -17.06 -11.85
C ALA A 19 2.66 -15.65 -11.50
N VAL A 20 2.95 -14.68 -12.36
CA VAL A 20 2.47 -13.31 -12.22
C VAL A 20 1.35 -13.10 -13.22
N LEU A 21 0.22 -12.59 -12.74
CA LEU A 21 -0.95 -12.24 -13.54
C LEU A 21 -1.20 -10.73 -13.47
N ALA A 22 -1.57 -10.14 -14.60
CA ALA A 22 -2.13 -8.80 -14.65
C ALA A 22 -3.66 -8.89 -14.55
N GLY A 23 -4.27 -7.90 -13.91
CA GLY A 23 -5.71 -7.82 -13.79
C GLY A 23 -6.19 -6.49 -13.26
N THR A 24 -7.49 -6.41 -13.04
CA THR A 24 -8.16 -5.23 -12.52
C THR A 24 -8.90 -5.54 -11.22
N VAL A 25 -8.74 -4.68 -10.22
CA VAL A 25 -9.42 -4.85 -8.92
C VAL A 25 -10.92 -4.63 -9.05
N THR A 26 -11.71 -5.58 -8.58
CA THR A 26 -13.18 -5.55 -8.63
C THR A 26 -13.79 -5.21 -7.27
N ALA A 27 -13.19 -5.68 -6.19
CA ALA A 27 -13.61 -5.38 -4.82
C ALA A 27 -12.40 -5.29 -3.88
N VAL A 28 -12.54 -4.54 -2.78
CA VAL A 28 -11.50 -4.40 -1.74
C VAL A 28 -12.13 -4.54 -0.37
N ARG A 29 -11.55 -5.39 0.49
CA ARG A 29 -11.95 -5.64 1.86
C ARG A 29 -10.81 -5.25 2.82
N PRO A 30 -10.74 -3.98 3.25
CA PRO A 30 -9.63 -3.51 4.09
C PRO A 30 -9.55 -4.17 5.46
N ALA A 31 -10.69 -4.58 6.04
CA ALA A 31 -10.75 -5.23 7.35
C ALA A 31 -10.06 -6.60 7.32
N ASP A 32 -10.29 -7.36 6.25
CA ASP A 32 -9.73 -8.70 6.03
C ASP A 32 -8.35 -8.65 5.36
N ARG A 33 -7.95 -7.46 4.87
CA ARG A 33 -6.72 -7.22 4.10
C ARG A 33 -6.67 -8.00 2.79
N GLU A 34 -7.80 -7.99 2.10
CA GLU A 34 -7.99 -8.76 0.87
C GLU A 34 -8.60 -7.88 -0.24
N CYS A 35 -8.46 -8.32 -1.48
CA CYS A 35 -9.18 -7.79 -2.63
C CYS A 35 -9.54 -8.90 -3.62
N ASP A 36 -10.51 -8.61 -4.49
CA ASP A 36 -10.83 -9.45 -5.64
C ASP A 36 -10.25 -8.81 -6.90
N VAL A 37 -9.81 -9.67 -7.83
CA VAL A 37 -9.14 -9.25 -9.07
C VAL A 37 -9.66 -10.06 -10.25
N GLN A 38 -10.14 -9.37 -11.29
CA GLN A 38 -10.41 -9.98 -12.59
C GLN A 38 -9.10 -10.02 -13.40
N PRO A 39 -8.54 -11.19 -13.74
CA PRO A 39 -7.38 -11.28 -14.61
C PRO A 39 -7.68 -10.80 -16.04
N ASP A 40 -6.70 -10.24 -16.73
CA ASP A 40 -6.88 -9.74 -18.10
C ASP A 40 -7.01 -10.87 -19.15
N ASN A 41 -6.50 -12.06 -18.83
CA ASN A 41 -6.37 -13.20 -19.74
C ASN A 41 -7.20 -14.42 -19.30
N ASP A 42 -8.08 -14.25 -18.32
CA ASP A 42 -8.88 -15.34 -17.74
C ASP A 42 -10.27 -14.82 -17.35
N ASP A 43 -11.29 -15.64 -17.58
CA ASP A 43 -12.67 -15.28 -17.23
C ASP A 43 -12.96 -15.52 -15.74
N ALA A 44 -12.18 -16.37 -15.07
CA ALA A 44 -12.39 -16.66 -13.66
C ALA A 44 -11.65 -15.68 -12.75
N GLU A 45 -12.44 -14.94 -11.98
CA GLU A 45 -12.01 -13.98 -10.97
C GLU A 45 -11.14 -14.65 -9.89
N LEU A 46 -10.12 -13.93 -9.44
CA LEU A 46 -9.31 -14.27 -8.27
C LEU A 46 -9.96 -13.64 -7.04
N LEU A 47 -10.37 -14.50 -6.12
CA LEU A 47 -10.98 -14.09 -4.85
C LEU A 47 -9.94 -14.10 -3.73
N ASP A 48 -10.16 -13.24 -2.74
CA ASP A 48 -9.40 -13.20 -1.49
C ASP A 48 -7.89 -13.03 -1.70
N VAL A 49 -7.51 -12.22 -2.69
CA VAL A 49 -6.11 -11.87 -2.98
C VAL A 49 -5.56 -11.07 -1.81
N ALA A 50 -4.53 -11.60 -1.15
CA ALA A 50 -3.94 -10.96 0.02
C ALA A 50 -3.27 -9.63 -0.35
N LEU A 51 -3.59 -8.57 0.40
CA LEU A 51 -2.98 -7.25 0.19
C LEU A 51 -1.56 -7.19 0.76
N LEU A 52 -0.69 -6.45 0.07
CA LEU A 52 0.59 -6.05 0.64
C LEU A 52 0.36 -5.13 1.82
N SER A 53 1.17 -5.31 2.86
CA SER A 53 1.04 -4.56 4.12
C SER A 53 1.01 -3.06 3.86
N GLY A 54 -0.16 -2.48 4.09
CA GLY A 54 -0.39 -1.04 3.99
C GLY A 54 -0.61 -0.48 2.59
N VAL A 55 -0.85 -1.32 1.59
CA VAL A 55 -1.23 -0.90 0.23
C VAL A 55 -2.67 -1.31 -0.04
N TYR A 56 -3.56 -0.32 -0.23
CA TYR A 56 -4.98 -0.57 -0.48
C TYR A 56 -5.36 -0.12 -1.89
N PRO A 57 -5.43 -1.03 -2.87
CA PRO A 57 -5.70 -0.66 -4.25
C PRO A 57 -7.08 0.00 -4.39
N ALA A 58 -7.25 0.81 -5.44
CA ALA A 58 -8.55 1.33 -5.80
C ALA A 58 -9.32 0.31 -6.65
N VAL A 59 -10.64 0.25 -6.48
CA VAL A 59 -11.51 -0.49 -7.41
C VAL A 59 -11.33 0.08 -8.82
N GLY A 60 -11.23 -0.81 -9.81
CA GLY A 60 -10.87 -0.45 -11.18
C GLY A 60 -9.41 -0.05 -11.36
N SER A 61 -8.52 -0.34 -10.40
CA SER A 61 -7.08 -0.17 -10.60
C SER A 61 -6.51 -1.40 -11.30
N PRO A 62 -5.64 -1.20 -12.32
CA PRO A 62 -4.73 -2.23 -12.78
C PRO A 62 -3.78 -2.67 -11.66
N VAL A 63 -3.52 -3.97 -11.58
CA VAL A 63 -2.69 -4.61 -10.57
C VAL A 63 -1.87 -5.76 -11.17
N LEU A 64 -0.79 -6.11 -10.47
CA LEU A 64 -0.11 -7.39 -10.66
C LEU A 64 -0.36 -8.26 -9.43
N VAL A 65 -0.65 -9.53 -9.66
CA VAL A 65 -0.91 -10.55 -8.64
C VAL A 65 0.09 -11.68 -8.80
N GLY A 66 0.72 -12.08 -7.70
CA GLY A 66 1.57 -13.26 -7.63
C GLY A 66 0.76 -14.45 -7.14
N LEU A 67 0.95 -15.61 -7.77
CA LEU A 67 0.38 -16.88 -7.34
C LEU A 67 1.46 -17.75 -6.70
N ILE A 68 1.19 -18.29 -5.52
CA ILE A 68 2.07 -19.28 -4.88
C ILE A 68 1.77 -20.64 -5.48
N GLU A 69 2.80 -21.32 -6.00
CA GLU A 69 2.66 -22.64 -6.64
C GLU A 69 1.62 -22.68 -7.78
N ASN A 70 1.40 -21.53 -8.44
CA ASN A 70 0.37 -21.39 -9.47
C ASN A 70 -1.07 -21.70 -8.98
N ARG A 71 -1.32 -21.59 -7.67
CA ARG A 71 -2.66 -21.77 -7.08
C ARG A 71 -3.37 -20.43 -6.97
N ARG A 72 -4.59 -20.36 -7.48
CA ARG A 72 -5.42 -19.14 -7.45
C ARG A 72 -5.91 -18.76 -6.05
N THR A 73 -6.03 -19.75 -5.17
CA THR A 73 -6.42 -19.55 -3.76
C THR A 73 -5.29 -18.93 -2.93
N ASP A 74 -4.06 -19.03 -3.40
CA ASP A 74 -2.86 -18.61 -2.68
C ASP A 74 -2.25 -17.42 -3.44
N ALA A 75 -3.06 -16.39 -3.63
CA ALA A 75 -2.75 -15.20 -4.42
C ALA A 75 -2.44 -13.99 -3.53
N PHE A 76 -1.50 -13.16 -3.95
CA PHE A 76 -1.15 -11.93 -3.24
C PHE A 76 -0.85 -10.79 -4.21
N LEU A 77 -1.21 -9.58 -3.81
CA LEU A 77 -0.93 -8.37 -4.57
C LEU A 77 0.58 -8.15 -4.66
N LEU A 78 1.09 -7.81 -5.83
CA LEU A 78 2.49 -7.40 -6.04
C LEU A 78 2.60 -5.90 -6.26
N SER A 79 1.66 -5.33 -7.02
CA SER A 79 1.61 -3.90 -7.30
C SER A 79 0.20 -3.44 -7.62
N ALA A 80 -0.04 -2.16 -7.42
CA ALA A 80 -1.26 -1.48 -7.84
C ALA A 80 -0.88 -0.13 -8.45
N GLU A 81 -1.45 0.18 -9.61
CA GLU A 81 -1.24 1.49 -10.26
C GLU A 81 -1.86 2.63 -9.45
N ARG A 82 -3.06 2.40 -8.91
CA ARG A 82 -3.79 3.37 -8.09
C ARG A 82 -4.20 2.73 -6.77
N VAL A 83 -3.97 3.49 -5.71
CA VAL A 83 -4.36 3.11 -4.34
C VAL A 83 -5.33 4.14 -3.79
N THR A 84 -6.23 3.70 -2.92
CA THR A 84 -7.09 4.62 -2.17
C THR A 84 -6.33 5.30 -1.05
N HIS A 85 -5.42 4.57 -0.40
CA HIS A 85 -4.56 5.08 0.66
C HIS A 85 -3.39 4.13 0.91
N LEU A 86 -2.36 4.66 1.56
CA LEU A 86 -1.26 3.90 2.13
C LEU A 86 -1.36 3.88 3.67
N ARG A 87 -0.85 2.83 4.28
CA ARG A 87 -0.71 2.73 5.74
C ARG A 87 0.73 2.39 6.07
N VAL A 88 1.45 3.36 6.60
CA VAL A 88 2.85 3.20 7.03
C VAL A 88 2.89 3.34 8.54
N ALA A 89 3.07 2.21 9.22
CA ALA A 89 3.09 2.14 10.67
C ALA A 89 4.11 1.10 11.14
N THR A 90 4.70 1.37 12.30
CA THR A 90 5.40 0.37 13.12
C THR A 90 4.46 -0.08 14.23
N GLU A 91 4.92 -0.97 15.11
CA GLU A 91 4.15 -1.35 16.31
C GLU A 91 3.85 -0.17 17.24
N ARG A 92 4.62 0.91 17.15
CA ARG A 92 4.55 2.05 18.09
C ARG A 92 4.11 3.34 17.46
N GLU A 93 4.40 3.51 16.17
CA GLU A 93 4.29 4.80 15.49
C GLU A 93 3.53 4.68 14.17
N ASN A 94 2.80 5.74 13.82
CA ASN A 94 2.09 5.85 12.55
C ASN A 94 2.52 7.14 11.84
N LEU A 95 2.89 7.04 10.56
CA LEU A 95 3.40 8.18 9.79
C LEU A 95 2.37 9.31 9.67
N LEU A 96 1.07 8.98 9.53
CA LEU A 96 0.02 9.98 9.48
C LEU A 96 -0.06 10.75 10.81
N THR A 97 -0.01 10.05 11.94
CA THR A 97 -0.01 10.67 13.27
C THR A 97 1.18 11.62 13.43
N TRP A 98 2.40 11.15 13.13
CA TRP A 98 3.61 11.99 13.19
C TRP A 98 3.52 13.24 12.33
N THR A 99 3.03 13.09 11.10
CA THR A 99 2.93 14.23 10.19
C THR A 99 1.88 15.23 10.66
N ARG A 100 0.76 14.76 11.23
CA ARG A 100 -0.26 15.62 11.84
C ARG A 100 0.29 16.37 13.05
N ASP A 101 0.96 15.68 13.96
CA ASP A 101 1.53 16.27 15.18
C ASP A 101 2.58 17.32 14.83
N PHE A 102 3.45 17.02 13.86
CA PHE A 102 4.43 17.98 13.37
C PHE A 102 3.78 19.25 12.79
N LEU A 103 2.75 19.09 11.95
CA LEU A 103 2.02 20.24 11.38
C LEU A 103 1.27 21.04 12.46
N ASP A 104 0.72 20.37 13.47
CA ASP A 104 0.05 21.03 14.58
C ASP A 104 1.04 21.83 15.45
N GLU A 105 2.26 21.32 15.67
CA GLU A 105 3.31 22.08 16.33
C GLU A 105 3.76 23.28 15.49
N LEU A 106 3.86 23.15 14.16
CA LEU A 106 4.15 24.30 13.29
C LEU A 106 3.07 25.40 13.38
N LEU A 107 1.80 25.01 13.49
CA LEU A 107 0.69 25.96 13.67
C LEU A 107 0.73 26.69 15.01
N ARG A 108 1.39 26.12 16.02
CA ARG A 108 1.57 26.70 17.35
C ARG A 108 2.83 27.56 17.47
N LEU A 109 3.70 27.58 16.45
CA LEU A 109 4.91 28.38 16.49
C LEU A 109 4.58 29.87 16.63
N THR A 110 5.04 30.46 17.73
CA THR A 110 5.01 31.90 17.96
C THR A 110 6.42 32.40 18.24
N VAL A 111 6.76 33.58 17.72
CA VAL A 111 8.02 34.25 18.01
C VAL A 111 7.79 35.23 19.16
N SER A 112 8.65 35.19 20.18
CA SER A 112 8.59 36.18 21.26
C SER A 112 9.06 37.54 20.75
N THR A 113 8.24 38.58 20.92
CA THR A 113 8.58 39.97 20.59
C THR A 113 8.51 40.85 21.85
N PRO A 114 9.10 42.06 21.85
CA PRO A 114 8.97 43.00 22.97
C PRO A 114 7.52 43.39 23.33
N LEU A 115 6.56 43.20 22.41
CA LEU A 115 5.13 43.49 22.61
C LEU A 115 4.30 42.23 22.96
N GLY A 116 4.95 41.08 23.16
CA GLY A 116 4.30 39.78 23.38
C GLY A 116 4.58 38.76 22.27
N PRO A 117 4.01 37.55 22.35
CA PRO A 117 4.13 36.55 21.30
C PRO A 117 3.52 37.05 19.98
N SER A 118 4.12 36.65 18.86
CA SER A 118 3.52 36.88 17.55
C SER A 118 2.13 36.24 17.46
N GLY A 119 1.30 36.75 16.56
CA GLY A 119 0.07 36.06 16.15
C GLY A 119 0.35 34.71 15.46
N PRO A 120 -0.70 33.99 15.04
CA PRO A 120 -0.57 32.73 14.33
C PRO A 120 0.29 32.86 13.06
N PRO A 121 0.94 31.76 12.62
CA PRO A 121 1.68 31.76 11.37
C PRO A 121 0.79 32.17 10.19
N LEU A 122 1.34 33.02 9.30
CA LEU A 122 0.63 33.50 8.09
C LEU A 122 0.16 32.33 7.19
N ASN A 123 0.89 31.22 7.21
CA ASN A 123 0.63 30.02 6.43
C ASN A 123 -0.32 29.02 7.11
N ALA A 124 -1.03 29.41 8.19
CA ALA A 124 -1.90 28.50 8.93
C ALA A 124 -2.99 27.84 8.07
N ALA A 125 -3.66 28.60 7.21
CA ALA A 125 -4.68 28.06 6.30
C ALA A 125 -4.09 27.07 5.27
N PRO A 126 -3.00 27.41 4.53
CA PRO A 126 -2.29 26.45 3.69
C PRO A 126 -1.84 25.16 4.40
N LEU A 127 -1.33 25.25 5.63
CA LEU A 127 -0.91 24.09 6.41
C LEU A 127 -2.09 23.17 6.78
N THR A 128 -3.25 23.75 7.09
CA THR A 128 -4.48 22.99 7.35
C THR A 128 -4.95 22.23 6.10
N VAL A 129 -4.84 22.85 4.92
CA VAL A 129 -5.15 22.15 3.65
C VAL A 129 -4.19 21.00 3.39
N LEU A 130 -2.89 21.16 3.69
CA LEU A 130 -1.91 20.08 3.58
C LEU A 130 -2.24 18.91 4.51
N LYS A 131 -2.69 19.19 5.73
CA LYS A 131 -3.16 18.16 6.68
C LYS A 131 -4.28 17.31 6.08
N ASN A 132 -5.28 17.95 5.47
CA ASN A 132 -6.39 17.24 4.81
C ASN A 132 -5.94 16.41 3.60
N ARG A 133 -4.94 16.89 2.84
CA ARG A 133 -4.38 16.12 1.71
C ARG A 133 -3.62 14.89 2.18
N LEU A 134 -2.93 14.97 3.33
CA LEU A 134 -2.23 13.83 3.93
C LEU A 134 -3.22 12.77 4.42
N ASP A 135 -4.36 13.17 4.98
CA ASP A 135 -5.43 12.27 5.40
C ASP A 135 -6.03 11.44 4.24
N ASN A 136 -5.99 11.99 3.02
CA ASN A 136 -6.41 11.28 1.83
C ASN A 136 -5.34 10.30 1.31
N LEU A 137 -4.06 10.59 1.56
CA LEU A 137 -2.95 9.78 1.07
C LEU A 137 -2.59 8.65 2.04
N LEU A 138 -2.62 8.95 3.34
CA LEU A 138 -2.24 8.05 4.42
C LEU A 138 -3.44 7.77 5.32
N ARG A 139 -3.55 6.54 5.81
CA ARG A 139 -4.58 6.15 6.78
C ARG A 139 -3.97 5.43 7.98
N ALA A 140 -4.61 5.61 9.15
CA ALA A 140 -4.19 5.00 10.41
C ALA A 140 -4.60 3.52 10.52
#